data_AF-B3SGC2-F1
#
_entry.id   AF-B3SGC2-F1
#
_cell.length_a   1.000
_cell.length_b   1.000
_cell.length_c   1.000
_cell.angle_alpha   90.00
_cell.angle_beta   90.00
_cell.angle_gamma   90.00
#
_symmetry.space_group_name_H-M   'P 1'
#
loop_
_entity.id
_entity.type
_entity.pdbx_description
1 polymer ?
#
loop_
_entity_poly.entity_id
_entity_poly.type
_entity_poly.pdbx_seq_one_letter_code
_entity_poly.pdbx_strand_id
1 'polypeptide(L)'
;YRLLEVDNRCVVSCLLQMRGLITSDDVVHSWAIPSASVKADGVPGRTNQVSLCFLYPGVFYGQCSELCGVNHSFMPVCVEAVSVKVFGEWIMSNHNSNTNASGSSKNLNRSYLMLIGDAVYWVFYSTYQGISFAVGLYFKWWFYVLKVGIYVPLSCTLKAVFNLGQWTFNVSVSLAKWFMWFLSDPVDASLSAVVWLGNKFFSVIYFSVTSPLTAFVWLSKKAWSFTCFIGNLPFIVFDAWMDTMSTFSGNESKRWVVTQIARNSEVFYKVMMDYYSKK
;
A
#
# COMPACT_ATOMS: atom_id res chain seq x y z
N TYR A 1 7.29 -43.87 1.94
CA TYR A 1 6.38 -43.02 1.15
C TYR A 1 5.14 -42.71 1.97
N ARG A 2 4.68 -41.46 2.00
CA ARG A 2 3.45 -41.05 2.71
C ARG A 2 2.27 -41.26 1.75
N LEU A 3 1.27 -42.06 2.11
CA LEU A 3 0.12 -42.44 1.27
C LEU A 3 -0.94 -41.31 1.16
N LEU A 4 -0.51 -40.08 0.86
CA LEU A 4 -1.38 -38.89 0.85
C LEU A 4 -1.54 -38.24 -0.53
N GLU A 5 -0.66 -38.54 -1.48
CA GLU A 5 -0.74 -38.00 -2.84
C GLU A 5 -1.77 -38.75 -3.68
N VAL A 6 -2.32 -38.03 -4.65
CA VAL A 6 -3.30 -38.52 -5.62
C VAL A 6 -2.92 -38.04 -7.02
N ASP A 7 -3.38 -38.76 -8.03
CA ASP A 7 -3.10 -38.46 -9.44
C ASP A 7 -3.74 -37.14 -9.87
N ASN A 8 -5.00 -36.91 -9.45
CA ASN A 8 -5.76 -35.70 -9.74
C ASN A 8 -6.15 -34.98 -8.46
N ARG A 9 -5.54 -33.81 -8.25
CA ARG A 9 -5.84 -32.97 -7.09
C ARG A 9 -7.12 -32.18 -7.32
N CYS A 10 -7.89 -31.98 -6.26
CA CYS A 10 -9.03 -31.07 -6.27
C CYS A 10 -8.51 -29.64 -6.20
N VAL A 11 -8.50 -28.94 -7.34
CA VAL A 11 -8.04 -27.54 -7.42
C VAL A 11 -9.16 -26.62 -6.94
N VAL A 12 -8.83 -25.69 -6.05
CA VAL A 12 -9.77 -24.73 -5.45
C VAL A 12 -9.15 -23.33 -5.43
N SER A 13 -9.97 -22.29 -5.35
CA SER A 13 -9.46 -20.92 -5.23
C SER A 13 -9.17 -20.53 -3.78
N CYS A 14 -8.04 -19.88 -3.54
CA CYS A 14 -7.80 -19.16 -2.28
C CYS A 14 -8.66 -17.89 -2.22
N LEU A 15 -9.02 -17.47 -1.00
CA LEU A 15 -9.77 -16.26 -0.68
C LEU A 15 -11.05 -16.11 -1.53
N LEU A 16 -11.74 -17.24 -1.73
CA LEU A 16 -13.03 -17.30 -2.40
C LEU A 16 -13.94 -18.21 -1.57
N GLN A 17 -15.18 -17.74 -1.32
CA GLN A 17 -16.16 -18.55 -0.61
C GLN A 17 -16.73 -19.61 -1.55
N MET A 18 -16.48 -20.88 -1.22
CA MET A 18 -16.95 -22.03 -2.00
C MET A 18 -17.83 -22.93 -1.14
N ARG A 19 -18.63 -23.75 -1.80
CA ARG A 19 -19.51 -24.73 -1.17
C ARG A 19 -19.16 -26.11 -1.74
N GLY A 20 -18.69 -27.01 -0.89
CA GLY A 20 -18.52 -28.42 -1.22
C GLY A 20 -19.83 -29.17 -0.98
N LEU A 21 -20.23 -29.99 -1.94
CA LEU A 21 -21.31 -30.96 -1.80
C LEU A 21 -20.69 -32.36 -1.79
N ILE A 22 -20.92 -33.11 -0.73
CA ILE A 22 -20.27 -34.41 -0.47
C ILE A 22 -21.38 -35.46 -0.33
N THR A 23 -21.24 -36.54 -1.07
CA THR A 23 -22.11 -37.72 -1.04
C THR A 23 -21.25 -38.95 -1.33
N SER A 24 -21.82 -40.13 -1.11
CA SER A 24 -21.24 -41.38 -1.58
C SER A 24 -22.21 -42.10 -2.52
N ASP A 25 -21.69 -43.03 -3.33
CA ASP A 25 -22.46 -43.90 -4.21
C ASP A 25 -22.59 -45.33 -3.64
N ASP A 26 -21.62 -45.79 -2.84
CA ASP A 26 -21.56 -47.17 -2.33
C ASP A 26 -21.85 -47.28 -0.83
N VAL A 27 -20.87 -46.96 0.01
CA VAL A 27 -20.91 -47.03 1.48
C VAL A 27 -20.63 -45.66 2.08
N VAL A 28 -20.73 -45.52 3.40
CA VAL A 28 -20.39 -44.25 4.04
C VAL A 28 -18.88 -44.02 3.98
N HIS A 29 -18.48 -42.85 3.49
CA HIS A 29 -17.10 -42.34 3.56
C HIS A 29 -17.11 -41.01 4.32
N SER A 30 -15.93 -40.44 4.57
CA SER A 30 -15.85 -39.09 5.13
C SER A 30 -14.73 -38.29 4.50
N TRP A 31 -15.09 -37.17 3.88
CA TRP A 31 -14.17 -36.24 3.26
C TRP A 31 -13.64 -35.28 4.32
N ALA A 32 -12.37 -35.45 4.68
CA ALA A 32 -11.75 -34.71 5.76
C ALA A 32 -10.39 -34.12 5.36
N ILE A 33 -10.20 -32.85 5.70
CA ILE A 33 -8.94 -32.11 5.53
C ILE A 33 -8.59 -31.48 6.88
N PRO A 34 -7.73 -32.14 7.68
CA PRO A 34 -7.44 -31.70 9.05
C PRO A 34 -6.92 -30.26 9.15
N SER A 35 -6.04 -29.85 8.24
CA SER A 35 -5.46 -28.49 8.21
C SER A 35 -6.47 -27.39 7.87
N ALA A 36 -7.60 -27.75 7.24
CA ALA A 36 -8.70 -26.84 6.95
C ALA A 36 -9.84 -26.97 7.97
N SER A 37 -9.72 -27.85 8.96
CA SER A 37 -10.76 -28.18 9.94
C SER A 37 -12.10 -28.56 9.30
N VAL A 38 -12.06 -29.22 8.14
CA VAL A 38 -13.25 -29.70 7.44
C VAL A 38 -13.33 -31.22 7.59
N LYS A 39 -14.49 -31.70 8.02
CA LYS A 39 -14.89 -33.11 7.96
C LYS A 39 -16.37 -33.16 7.61
N ALA A 40 -16.72 -33.92 6.58
CA ALA A 40 -18.11 -34.21 6.28
C ALA A 40 -18.27 -35.59 5.65
N ASP A 41 -19.29 -36.29 6.11
CA ASP A 41 -19.55 -37.66 5.70
C ASP A 41 -20.24 -37.67 4.33
N GLY A 42 -19.77 -38.54 3.44
CA GLY A 42 -20.46 -38.90 2.21
C GLY A 42 -21.37 -40.07 2.51
N VAL A 43 -22.68 -39.82 2.63
CA VAL A 43 -23.67 -40.85 2.92
C VAL A 43 -24.45 -41.19 1.65
N PRO A 44 -24.56 -42.46 1.24
CA PRO A 44 -25.37 -42.84 0.10
C PRO A 44 -26.82 -42.35 0.24
N GLY A 45 -27.35 -41.72 -0.81
CA GLY A 45 -28.71 -41.16 -0.81
C GLY A 45 -28.89 -39.84 -0.05
N ARG A 46 -27.82 -39.23 0.49
CA ARG A 46 -27.86 -37.91 1.14
C ARG A 46 -26.67 -37.04 0.75
N THR A 47 -26.95 -35.83 0.27
CA THR A 47 -25.93 -34.81 0.01
C THR A 47 -25.67 -33.95 1.24
N ASN A 48 -24.46 -34.00 1.77
CA ASN A 48 -23.98 -33.10 2.80
C ASN A 48 -23.32 -31.86 2.18
N GLN A 49 -23.43 -30.73 2.86
CA GLN A 49 -22.88 -29.45 2.41
C GLN A 49 -21.84 -28.94 3.40
N VAL A 50 -20.68 -28.52 2.90
CA VAL A 50 -19.64 -27.84 3.67
C VAL A 50 -19.25 -26.51 3.04
N SER A 51 -18.92 -25.54 3.87
CA SER A 51 -18.36 -24.27 3.41
C SER A 51 -16.85 -24.39 3.32
N LEU A 52 -16.26 -24.02 2.18
CA LEU A 52 -14.82 -24.06 1.93
C LEU A 52 -14.31 -22.64 1.70
N CYS A 53 -13.32 -22.22 2.48
CA CYS A 53 -12.62 -20.96 2.30
C CYS A 53 -11.15 -21.12 2.71
N PHE A 54 -10.26 -21.20 1.73
CA PHE A 54 -8.82 -21.32 1.98
C PHE A 54 -8.19 -19.92 2.02
N LEU A 55 -7.47 -19.59 3.10
CA LEU A 55 -6.93 -18.24 3.30
C LEU A 55 -5.60 -17.99 2.56
N TYR A 56 -4.88 -19.05 2.21
CA TYR A 56 -3.58 -18.99 1.57
C TYR A 56 -3.46 -20.09 0.49
N PRO A 57 -2.64 -19.87 -0.55
CA PRO A 57 -2.37 -20.88 -1.55
C PRO A 57 -1.49 -22.00 -0.96
N GLY A 58 -1.68 -23.22 -1.43
CA GLY A 58 -0.94 -24.39 -0.95
C GLY A 58 -1.65 -25.71 -1.21
N VAL A 59 -0.96 -26.81 -0.88
CA VAL A 59 -1.50 -28.16 -0.99
C VAL A 59 -1.92 -28.66 0.38
N PHE A 60 -3.17 -29.09 0.49
CA PHE A 60 -3.81 -29.58 1.71
C PHE A 60 -4.12 -31.06 1.55
N TYR A 61 -3.66 -31.86 2.51
CA TYR A 61 -3.85 -33.30 2.49
C TYR A 61 -4.91 -33.73 3.50
N GLY A 62 -5.59 -34.81 3.15
CA GLY A 62 -6.65 -35.44 3.92
C GLY A 62 -6.68 -36.95 3.67
N GLN A 63 -7.47 -37.65 4.47
CA GLN A 63 -7.76 -39.07 4.30
C GLN A 63 -9.22 -39.33 4.65
N CYS A 64 -9.76 -40.46 4.16
CA CYS A 64 -11.06 -40.92 4.60
C CYS A 64 -11.09 -41.04 6.12
N SER A 65 -12.10 -40.44 6.74
CA SER A 65 -12.25 -40.39 8.20
C SER A 65 -13.47 -41.17 8.71
N GLU A 66 -14.01 -42.09 7.90
CA GLU A 66 -15.09 -43.01 8.24
C GLU A 66 -14.79 -44.40 7.67
N LEU A 67 -14.91 -45.45 8.48
CA LEU A 67 -14.51 -46.80 8.11
C LEU A 67 -15.38 -47.32 6.94
N CYS A 68 -14.77 -47.48 5.76
CA CYS A 68 -15.48 -47.80 4.52
C CYS A 68 -15.06 -49.14 3.86
N GLY A 69 -14.23 -49.95 4.53
CA GLY A 69 -13.85 -51.29 4.08
C GLY A 69 -12.34 -51.55 4.08
N VAL A 70 -11.91 -52.59 3.33
CA VAL A 70 -10.51 -53.08 3.34
C VAL A 70 -9.52 -52.01 2.87
N ASN A 71 -9.90 -51.19 1.90
CA ASN A 71 -9.04 -50.14 1.34
C ASN A 71 -9.22 -48.76 2.00
N HIS A 72 -9.82 -48.70 3.19
CA HIS A 72 -10.14 -47.44 3.88
C HIS A 72 -8.92 -46.51 4.05
N SER A 73 -7.72 -47.05 4.31
CA SER A 73 -6.49 -46.27 4.46
C SER A 73 -5.85 -45.83 3.13
N PHE A 74 -6.33 -46.32 1.99
CA PHE A 74 -5.73 -46.15 0.66
C PHE A 74 -6.54 -45.22 -0.25
N MET A 75 -7.37 -44.35 0.34
CA MET A 75 -8.15 -43.32 -0.37
C MET A 75 -7.86 -41.93 0.22
N PRO A 76 -6.69 -41.34 -0.09
CA PRO A 76 -6.34 -40.01 0.37
C PRO A 76 -7.11 -38.92 -0.40
N VAL A 77 -7.13 -37.73 0.18
CA VAL A 77 -7.70 -36.52 -0.39
C VAL A 77 -6.58 -35.50 -0.53
N CYS A 78 -6.44 -34.90 -1.71
CA CYS A 78 -5.52 -33.79 -1.94
C CYS A 78 -6.26 -32.61 -2.56
N VAL A 79 -6.17 -31.46 -1.90
CA VAL A 79 -6.74 -30.19 -2.37
C VAL A 79 -5.63 -29.18 -2.61
N GLU A 80 -5.62 -28.55 -3.78
CA GLU A 80 -4.65 -27.53 -4.13
C GLU A 80 -5.34 -26.17 -4.23
N ALA A 81 -5.03 -25.27 -3.29
CA ALA A 81 -5.53 -23.90 -3.31
C ALA A 81 -4.61 -23.01 -4.15
N VAL A 82 -5.16 -22.43 -5.22
CA VAL A 82 -4.45 -21.54 -6.14
C VAL A 82 -5.10 -20.15 -6.15
N SER A 83 -4.42 -19.16 -6.74
CA SER A 83 -5.03 -17.83 -6.90
C SER A 83 -6.28 -17.87 -7.80
N VAL A 84 -7.22 -16.94 -7.58
CA VAL A 84 -8.48 -16.86 -8.34
C VAL A 84 -8.28 -16.82 -9.85
N LYS A 85 -7.23 -16.13 -10.32
CA LYS A 85 -6.91 -16.02 -11.75
C LYS A 85 -6.51 -17.39 -12.33
N VAL A 86 -5.58 -18.06 -11.67
CA VAL A 86 -5.12 -19.40 -12.05
C VAL A 86 -6.27 -20.41 -11.97
N PHE A 87 -7.12 -20.30 -10.95
CA PHE A 87 -8.31 -21.13 -10.83
C PHE A 87 -9.28 -20.93 -11.99
N GLY A 88 -9.55 -19.67 -12.38
CA GLY A 88 -10.37 -19.35 -13.54
C GLY A 88 -9.80 -19.93 -14.83
N GLU A 89 -8.50 -19.75 -15.08
CA GLU A 89 -7.79 -20.33 -16.23
C GLU A 89 -7.86 -21.85 -16.26
N TRP A 90 -7.66 -22.49 -15.11
CA TRP A 90 -7.76 -23.94 -14.97
C TRP A 90 -9.18 -24.45 -15.29
N ILE A 91 -10.22 -23.78 -14.80
CA ILE A 91 -11.63 -24.11 -15.13
C ILE A 91 -11.86 -23.97 -16.64
N MET A 92 -11.48 -22.83 -17.22
CA MET A 92 -11.69 -22.57 -18.66
C MET A 92 -10.96 -23.60 -19.53
N SER A 93 -9.71 -23.93 -19.17
CA SER A 93 -8.92 -24.94 -19.86
C SER A 93 -9.60 -26.31 -19.80
N ASN A 94 -10.01 -26.76 -18.62
CA ASN A 94 -10.68 -28.06 -18.45
C ASN A 94 -12.05 -28.10 -19.12
N HIS A 95 -12.82 -27.01 -19.04
CA HIS A 95 -14.09 -26.89 -19.75
C HIS A 95 -13.88 -27.02 -21.26
N ASN A 96 -12.92 -26.28 -21.83
CA ASN A 96 -12.58 -26.37 -23.24
C ASN A 96 -12.13 -27.78 -23.63
N SER A 97 -11.24 -28.41 -22.85
CA SER A 97 -10.78 -29.79 -23.07
C SER A 97 -11.95 -30.78 -23.08
N ASN A 98 -12.87 -30.67 -22.12
CA ASN A 98 -14.04 -31.54 -22.03
C ASN A 98 -15.03 -31.30 -23.18
N THR A 99 -15.23 -30.04 -23.60
CA THR A 99 -16.09 -29.73 -24.77
C THR A 99 -15.45 -30.14 -26.10
N ASN A 100 -14.12 -30.00 -26.23
CA ASN A 100 -13.38 -30.38 -27.43
C ASN A 100 -13.15 -31.91 -27.51
N ALA A 101 -13.24 -32.64 -26.40
CA ALA A 101 -13.30 -34.11 -26.44
C ALA A 101 -14.58 -34.62 -27.15
N SER A 102 -15.62 -33.79 -27.24
CA SER A 102 -16.82 -34.03 -28.06
C SER A 102 -16.73 -33.42 -29.48
N GLY A 103 -15.68 -32.65 -29.79
CA GLY A 103 -15.55 -31.88 -31.03
C GLY A 103 -14.13 -31.91 -31.55
N SER A 104 -13.90 -32.80 -32.52
CA SER A 104 -12.64 -33.05 -33.22
C SER A 104 -11.74 -31.82 -33.40
N SER A 105 -10.51 -31.96 -32.87
CA SER A 105 -9.24 -31.34 -33.28
C SER A 105 -9.30 -29.97 -33.95
N LYS A 106 -8.98 -28.89 -33.20
CA LYS A 106 -8.40 -27.67 -33.79
C LYS A 106 -7.26 -27.05 -32.96
N ASN A 107 -6.07 -27.13 -33.56
CA ASN A 107 -5.03 -26.11 -33.66
C ASN A 107 -4.19 -25.73 -32.44
N LEU A 108 -3.12 -26.51 -32.26
CA LEU A 108 -1.91 -26.21 -31.47
C LEU A 108 -1.26 -24.84 -31.81
N ASN A 109 -1.43 -24.33 -33.03
CA ASN A 109 -0.83 -23.06 -33.49
C ASN A 109 -1.43 -21.80 -32.84
N ARG A 110 -2.62 -21.86 -32.21
CA ARG A 110 -3.24 -20.68 -31.57
C ARG A 110 -2.62 -20.35 -30.20
N SER A 111 -2.13 -21.37 -29.50
CA SER A 111 -1.57 -21.22 -28.15
C SER A 111 -0.20 -20.52 -28.18
N TYR A 112 0.63 -20.81 -29.19
CA TYR A 112 1.95 -20.17 -29.35
C TYR A 112 1.82 -18.68 -29.71
N LEU A 113 0.84 -18.32 -30.53
CA LEU A 113 0.59 -16.94 -30.97
C LEU A 113 0.02 -16.06 -29.84
N MET A 114 -0.78 -16.64 -28.95
CA MET A 114 -1.27 -15.96 -27.74
C MET A 114 -0.16 -15.76 -26.70
N LEU A 115 0.70 -16.76 -26.48
CA LEU A 115 1.86 -16.65 -25.58
C LEU A 115 2.83 -15.54 -25.99
N ILE A 116 3.10 -15.40 -27.29
CA ILE A 116 3.93 -14.31 -27.82
C ILE A 116 3.22 -12.96 -27.65
N GLY A 117 1.91 -12.91 -27.89
CA GLY A 117 1.11 -11.69 -27.69
C GLY A 117 1.14 -11.20 -26.24
N ASP A 118 0.99 -12.10 -25.28
CA ASP A 118 1.01 -11.79 -23.85
C ASP A 118 2.41 -11.35 -23.39
N ALA A 119 3.47 -12.01 -23.88
CA ALA A 119 4.85 -11.62 -23.59
C ALA A 119 5.16 -10.21 -24.12
N VAL A 120 4.75 -9.91 -25.36
CA VAL A 120 4.94 -8.59 -25.98
C VAL A 120 4.15 -7.52 -25.22
N TYR A 121 2.89 -7.80 -24.86
CA TYR A 121 2.08 -6.89 -24.05
C TYR A 121 2.74 -6.59 -22.69
N TRP A 122 3.28 -7.62 -22.02
CA TRP A 122 3.95 -7.46 -20.73
C TRP A 122 5.20 -6.58 -20.82
N VAL A 123 5.98 -6.71 -21.90
CA VAL A 123 7.17 -5.88 -22.15
C VAL A 123 6.75 -4.41 -22.37
N PHE A 124 5.75 -4.15 -23.20
CA PHE A 124 5.25 -2.79 -23.43
C PHE A 124 4.64 -2.16 -22.17
N TYR A 125 3.87 -2.94 -21.40
CA TYR A 125 3.31 -2.46 -20.14
C TYR A 125 4.40 -2.11 -19.11
N SER A 126 5.41 -2.98 -18.98
CA SER A 126 6.52 -2.78 -18.04
C SER A 126 7.38 -1.57 -18.41
N THR A 127 7.69 -1.41 -19.70
CA THR A 127 8.44 -0.25 -20.19
C THR A 127 7.65 1.05 -20.00
N TYR A 128 6.35 1.06 -20.28
CA TYR A 128 5.50 2.23 -20.04
C TYR A 128 5.45 2.63 -18.56
N GLN A 129 5.29 1.66 -17.65
CA GLN A 129 5.31 1.91 -16.20
C GLN A 129 6.66 2.47 -15.74
N GLY A 130 7.76 1.89 -16.23
CA GLY A 130 9.11 2.38 -15.93
C GLY A 130 9.34 3.82 -16.41
N ILE A 131 8.92 4.13 -17.64
CA ILE A 131 9.02 5.49 -18.19
C ILE A 131 8.16 6.48 -17.39
N SER A 132 6.91 6.11 -17.08
CA SER A 132 6.00 6.96 -16.29
C SER A 132 6.57 7.27 -14.90
N PHE A 133 7.14 6.27 -14.23
CA PHE A 133 7.79 6.44 -12.93
C PHE A 133 9.03 7.36 -13.01
N ALA A 134 9.88 7.16 -14.03
CA ALA A 134 11.07 8.00 -14.25
C ALA A 134 10.70 9.46 -14.56
N VAL A 135 9.68 9.68 -15.40
CA VAL A 135 9.14 11.00 -15.70
C VAL A 135 8.58 11.65 -14.43
N GLY A 136 7.85 10.89 -13.60
CA GLY A 136 7.33 11.38 -12.32
C GLY A 136 8.43 11.82 -11.34
N LEU A 137 9.53 11.07 -11.25
CA LEU A 137 10.71 11.44 -10.48
C LEU A 137 11.37 12.71 -11.00
N TYR A 138 11.54 12.82 -12.32
CA TYR A 138 12.12 13.99 -12.97
C TYR A 138 11.31 15.27 -12.69
N PHE A 139 9.98 15.22 -12.82
CA PHE A 139 9.10 16.35 -12.52
C PHE A 139 9.16 16.75 -11.04
N LYS A 140 9.14 15.78 -10.12
CA LYS A 140 9.27 16.05 -8.68
C LYS A 140 10.62 16.70 -8.36
N TRP A 141 11.70 16.21 -8.96
CA TRP A 141 13.04 16.78 -8.77
C TRP A 141 13.08 18.25 -9.20
N TRP A 142 12.60 18.57 -10.41
CA TRP A 142 12.52 19.95 -10.88
C TRP A 142 11.61 20.83 -10.01
N PHE A 143 10.48 20.30 -9.54
CA PHE A 143 9.60 21.02 -8.62
C PHE A 143 10.32 21.42 -7.33
N TYR A 144 11.09 20.50 -6.72
CA TYR A 144 11.86 20.81 -5.51
C TYR A 144 13.03 21.74 -5.78
N VAL A 145 13.75 21.59 -6.90
CA VAL A 145 14.85 22.49 -7.29
C VAL A 145 14.32 23.91 -7.49
N LEU A 146 13.20 24.09 -8.21
CA LEU A 146 12.61 25.41 -8.42
C LEU A 146 12.05 26.00 -7.13
N LYS A 147 11.37 25.20 -6.30
CA LYS A 147 10.75 25.68 -5.06
C LYS A 147 11.80 26.06 -4.01
N VAL A 148 12.77 25.18 -3.75
CA VAL A 148 13.77 25.39 -2.70
C VAL A 148 14.93 26.25 -3.20
N GLY A 149 15.36 26.06 -4.44
CA GLY A 149 16.53 26.74 -5.00
C GLY A 149 16.24 28.13 -5.54
N ILE A 150 15.03 28.41 -6.05
CA ILE A 150 14.70 29.71 -6.66
C ILE A 150 13.62 30.44 -5.86
N TYR A 151 12.47 29.82 -5.65
CA TYR A 151 11.31 30.51 -5.06
C TYR A 151 11.56 30.95 -3.62
N VAL A 152 12.08 30.07 -2.75
CA VAL A 152 12.34 30.41 -1.34
C VAL A 152 13.36 31.56 -1.23
N PRO A 153 14.55 31.50 -1.86
CA PRO A 153 15.50 32.61 -1.83
C PRO A 153 14.94 33.91 -2.39
N LEU A 154 14.25 33.85 -3.53
CA LEU A 154 13.65 35.03 -4.16
C LEU A 154 12.57 35.68 -3.28
N SER A 155 11.74 34.87 -2.62
CA SER A 155 10.72 35.39 -1.69
C SER A 155 11.34 36.05 -0.46
N CYS A 156 12.44 35.49 0.07
CA CYS A 156 13.20 36.07 1.16
C CYS A 156 13.86 37.39 0.75
N THR A 157 14.49 37.46 -0.42
CA THR A 157 15.15 38.68 -0.90
C THR A 157 14.13 39.78 -1.19
N LEU A 158 13.02 39.48 -1.86
CA LEU A 158 11.95 40.47 -2.11
C LEU A 158 11.36 41.02 -0.82
N LYS A 159 11.10 40.15 0.17
CA LYS A 159 10.58 40.58 1.47
C LYS A 159 11.60 41.41 2.26
N ALA A 160 12.89 41.06 2.17
CA ALA A 160 13.96 41.86 2.75
C ALA A 160 14.08 43.24 2.08
N VAL A 161 14.03 43.32 0.75
CA VAL A 161 14.06 44.57 0.00
C VAL A 161 12.86 45.46 0.34
N PHE A 162 11.65 44.89 0.41
CA PHE A 162 10.46 45.65 0.78
C PHE A 162 10.55 46.21 2.21
N ASN A 163 10.97 45.39 3.18
CA ASN A 163 11.16 45.82 4.56
C ASN A 163 12.25 46.91 4.68
N LEU A 164 13.35 46.77 3.94
CA LEU A 164 14.41 47.77 3.89
C LEU A 164 13.89 49.08 3.26
N GLY A 165 13.14 48.99 2.16
CA GLY A 165 12.51 50.13 1.51
C GLY A 165 11.56 50.87 2.45
N GLN A 166 10.67 50.15 3.13
CA GLN A 166 9.74 50.72 4.11
C GLN A 166 10.49 51.38 5.28
N TRP A 167 11.58 50.78 5.74
CA TRP A 167 12.45 51.37 6.75
C TRP A 167 13.12 52.66 6.25
N THR A 168 13.72 52.66 5.05
CA THR A 168 14.36 53.86 4.47
C THR A 168 13.37 55.00 4.29
N PHE A 169 12.15 54.71 3.83
CA PHE A 169 11.10 55.72 3.69
C PHE A 169 10.72 56.34 5.05
N ASN A 170 10.51 55.51 6.07
CA ASN A 170 10.19 55.98 7.42
C ASN A 170 11.31 56.84 8.01
N VAL A 171 12.57 56.43 7.81
CA VAL A 171 13.74 57.21 8.24
C VAL A 171 13.79 58.56 7.53
N SER A 172 13.57 58.60 6.22
CA SER A 172 13.54 59.85 5.44
C SER A 172 12.44 60.81 5.92
N VAL A 173 11.23 60.30 6.19
CA VAL A 173 10.12 61.10 6.74
C VAL A 173 10.44 61.61 8.15
N SER A 174 11.02 60.77 9.01
CA SER A 174 11.47 61.17 10.35
C SER A 174 12.59 62.21 10.30
N LEU A 175 13.53 62.09 9.35
CA LEU A 175 14.59 63.06 9.11
C LEU A 175 14.04 64.42 8.68
N ALA A 176 13.07 64.42 7.76
CA ALA A 176 12.41 65.66 7.32
C ALA A 176 11.65 66.34 8.46
N LYS A 177 10.91 65.58 9.28
CA LYS A 177 10.22 66.09 10.48
C LYS A 177 11.21 66.66 11.50
N TRP A 178 12.31 65.96 11.74
CA TRP A 178 13.37 66.43 12.63
C TRP A 178 14.04 67.70 12.10
N PHE A 179 14.30 67.79 10.78
CA PHE A 179 14.90 68.98 10.18
C PHE A 179 13.99 70.22 10.31
N MET A 180 12.69 70.06 10.11
CA MET A 180 11.72 71.14 10.35
C MET A 180 11.69 71.57 11.82
N TRP A 181 11.86 70.64 12.77
CA TRP A 181 11.98 70.96 14.21
C TRP A 181 13.32 71.63 14.57
N PHE A 182 14.42 71.22 13.91
CA PHE A 182 15.74 71.83 14.09
C PHE A 182 15.77 73.29 13.65
N LEU A 183 14.98 73.66 12.63
CA LEU A 183 14.85 75.05 12.19
C LEU A 183 14.11 75.94 13.19
N SER A 184 13.28 75.39 14.08
CA SER A 184 12.63 76.16 15.15
C SER A 184 13.48 76.22 16.42
N ASP A 185 14.03 75.07 16.87
CA ASP A 185 14.81 74.96 18.11
C ASP A 185 16.06 74.07 17.92
N PRO A 186 17.22 74.64 17.57
CA PRO A 186 18.39 73.87 17.17
C PRO A 186 19.06 73.11 18.33
N VAL A 187 18.93 73.60 19.57
CA VAL A 187 19.60 73.01 20.75
C VAL A 187 18.89 71.72 21.19
N ASP A 188 17.57 71.73 21.34
CA ASP A 188 16.81 70.53 21.75
C ASP A 188 16.75 69.46 20.66
N ALA A 189 16.68 69.87 19.39
CA ALA A 189 16.69 68.94 18.27
C ALA A 189 18.03 68.19 18.14
N SER A 190 19.16 68.87 18.36
CA SER A 190 20.50 68.24 18.30
C SER A 190 20.75 67.27 19.46
N LEU A 191 20.31 67.60 20.67
CA LEU A 191 20.38 66.70 21.84
C LEU A 191 19.54 65.43 21.60
N SER A 192 18.35 65.58 21.04
CA SER A 192 17.46 64.47 20.68
C SER A 192 18.04 63.54 19.60
N ALA A 193 18.76 64.10 18.61
CA ALA A 193 19.42 63.32 17.56
C ALA A 193 20.56 62.44 18.11
N VAL A 194 21.34 62.96 19.06
CA VAL A 194 22.41 62.21 19.75
C VAL A 194 21.84 61.04 20.54
N VAL A 195 20.74 61.26 21.29
CA VAL A 195 20.05 60.19 22.03
C VAL A 195 19.46 59.14 21.09
N TRP A 196 18.86 59.55 19.97
CA TRP A 196 18.31 58.63 18.97
C TRP A 196 19.39 57.76 18.30
N LEU A 197 20.53 58.36 17.92
CA LEU A 197 21.68 57.64 17.36
C LEU A 197 22.28 56.65 18.37
N GLY A 198 22.42 57.07 19.63
CA GLY A 198 22.87 56.19 20.71
C GLY A 198 21.97 54.95 20.86
N ASN A 199 20.65 55.14 20.92
CA ASN A 199 19.69 54.03 21.01
C ASN A 199 19.74 53.09 19.79
N LYS A 200 19.97 53.61 18.58
CA LYS A 200 20.12 52.77 17.37
C LYS A 200 21.40 51.94 17.40
N PHE A 201 22.51 52.51 17.89
CA PHE A 201 23.76 51.77 18.05
C PHE A 201 23.60 50.59 19.02
N PHE A 202 22.96 50.79 20.17
CA PHE A 202 22.63 49.72 21.11
C PHE A 202 21.71 48.66 20.51
N SER A 203 20.72 49.06 19.69
CA SER A 203 19.83 48.12 19.00
C SER A 203 20.56 47.23 17.98
N VAL A 204 21.57 47.76 17.27
CA VAL A 204 22.37 46.98 16.32
C VAL A 204 23.25 45.98 17.08
N ILE A 205 23.93 46.41 18.13
CA ILE A 205 24.73 45.51 18.99
C ILE A 205 23.85 44.41 19.56
N TYR A 206 22.68 44.76 20.09
CA TYR A 206 21.72 43.81 20.63
C TYR A 206 21.28 42.79 19.58
N PHE A 207 20.94 43.23 18.36
CA PHE A 207 20.54 42.34 17.26
C PHE A 207 21.69 41.41 16.81
N SER A 208 22.91 41.94 16.71
CA SER A 208 24.10 41.18 16.31
C SER A 208 24.47 40.10 17.32
N VAL A 209 24.24 40.33 18.61
CA VAL A 209 24.52 39.36 19.68
C VAL A 209 23.36 38.37 19.86
N THR A 210 22.11 38.82 19.80
CA THR A 210 20.94 37.95 20.08
C THR A 210 20.50 37.08 18.92
N SER A 211 20.69 37.50 17.67
CA SER A 211 20.28 36.70 16.49
C SER A 211 21.05 35.37 16.38
N PRO A 212 22.39 35.32 16.54
CA PRO A 212 23.12 34.05 16.52
C PRO A 212 22.72 33.11 17.67
N LEU A 213 22.53 33.67 18.87
CA LEU A 213 22.14 32.91 20.07
C LEU A 213 20.74 32.29 19.90
N THR A 214 19.77 33.07 19.43
CA THR A 214 18.40 32.57 19.20
C THR A 214 18.34 31.52 18.10
N ALA A 215 19.11 31.69 17.01
CA ALA A 215 19.25 30.68 15.97
C ALA A 215 19.86 29.39 16.50
N PHE A 216 20.92 29.47 17.32
CA PHE A 216 21.57 28.32 17.94
C PHE A 216 20.62 27.56 18.88
N VAL A 217 19.88 28.27 19.74
CA VAL A 217 18.89 27.68 20.64
C VAL A 217 17.75 27.01 19.87
N TRP A 218 17.31 27.60 18.76
CA TRP A 218 16.31 26.99 17.90
C TRP A 218 16.82 25.69 17.27
N LEU A 219 18.05 25.69 16.78
CA LEU A 219 18.68 24.55 16.12
C LEU A 219 18.93 23.40 17.10
N SER A 220 19.37 23.70 18.32
CA SER A 220 19.55 22.71 19.39
C SER A 220 18.22 22.10 19.85
N LYS A 221 17.15 22.90 19.99
CA LYS A 221 15.79 22.37 20.26
C LYS A 221 15.30 21.43 19.16
N LYS A 222 15.56 21.75 17.89
CA LYS A 222 15.20 20.88 16.76
C LYS A 222 16.01 19.60 16.74
N ALA A 223 17.32 19.68 16.97
CA ALA A 223 18.19 18.51 17.07
C ALA A 223 17.78 17.58 18.23
N TRP A 224 17.45 18.15 19.39
CA TRP A 224 16.95 17.41 20.55
C TRP A 224 15.63 16.69 20.24
N SER A 225 14.66 17.42 19.67
CA SER A 225 13.36 16.85 19.29
C SER A 225 13.51 15.71 18.28
N PHE A 226 14.42 15.84 17.31
CA PHE A 226 14.70 14.80 16.33
C PHE A 226 15.36 13.57 16.97
N THR A 227 16.30 13.78 17.88
CA THR A 227 16.99 12.70 18.61
C THR A 227 16.00 11.91 19.48
N CYS A 228 15.13 12.60 20.22
CA CYS A 228 14.06 11.97 20.99
C CYS A 228 13.06 11.21 20.11
N PHE A 229 12.75 11.73 18.91
CA PHE A 229 11.88 11.02 17.96
C PHE A 229 12.52 9.70 17.50
N ILE A 230 13.79 9.71 17.09
CA ILE A 230 14.49 8.49 16.68
C ILE A 230 14.59 7.49 17.83
N GLY A 231 14.87 7.95 19.06
CA GLY A 231 14.93 7.09 20.23
C GLY A 231 13.59 6.42 20.59
N ASN A 232 12.45 7.09 20.34
CA ASN A 232 11.11 6.55 20.61
C ASN A 232 10.52 5.75 19.46
N LEU A 233 11.07 5.86 18.24
CA LEU A 233 10.58 5.14 17.06
C LEU A 233 10.43 3.62 17.31
N PRO A 234 11.40 2.92 17.93
CA PRO A 234 11.26 1.48 18.19
C PRO A 234 10.10 1.17 19.13
N PHE A 235 9.89 2.01 20.15
CA PHE A 235 8.82 1.82 21.11
C PHE A 235 7.44 2.04 20.47
N ILE A 236 7.28 3.08 19.67
CA ILE A 236 6.03 3.34 18.93
C ILE A 236 5.71 2.21 17.94
N VAL A 237 6.73 1.72 17.22
CA VAL A 237 6.57 0.61 16.28
C VAL A 237 6.21 -0.68 17.01
N PHE A 238 6.85 -0.92 18.17
CA PHE A 238 6.56 -2.09 19.00
C PHE A 238 5.15 -2.02 19.60
N ASP A 239 4.73 -0.87 20.11
CA ASP A 239 3.39 -0.64 20.66
C ASP A 239 2.31 -0.87 19.59
N ALA A 240 2.49 -0.30 18.39
CA ALA A 240 1.60 -0.55 17.26
C ALA A 240 1.56 -2.03 16.85
N TRP A 241 2.71 -2.72 16.88
CA TRP A 241 2.77 -4.15 16.61
C TRP A 241 2.04 -4.97 17.69
N MET A 242 2.27 -4.66 18.97
CA MET A 242 1.60 -5.31 20.10
C MET A 242 0.09 -5.08 20.09
N ASP A 243 -0.38 -3.90 19.72
CA ASP A 243 -1.80 -3.61 19.54
C ASP A 243 -2.40 -4.47 18.43
N THR A 244 -1.72 -4.60 17.28
CA THR A 244 -2.18 -5.49 16.19
C THR A 244 -2.17 -6.97 16.55
N MET A 245 -1.26 -7.40 17.43
CA MET A 245 -1.17 -8.80 17.89
C MET A 245 -2.17 -9.11 19.01
N SER A 246 -2.45 -8.15 19.89
CA SER A 246 -3.34 -8.34 21.05
C SER A 246 -4.82 -8.22 20.69
N THR A 247 -5.17 -7.51 19.61
CA THR A 247 -6.55 -7.44 19.12
C THR A 247 -6.92 -8.64 18.24
N PHE A 248 -7.07 -9.82 18.86
CA PHE A 248 -7.79 -10.94 18.24
C PHE A 248 -9.26 -10.61 17.89
N SER A 249 -9.81 -9.52 18.45
CA SER A 249 -11.14 -8.98 18.12
C SER A 249 -11.12 -7.81 17.14
N GLY A 250 -9.95 -7.40 16.62
CA GLY A 250 -9.83 -6.29 15.69
C GLY A 250 -10.66 -6.55 14.44
N ASN A 251 -11.72 -5.77 14.25
CA ASN A 251 -12.59 -5.89 13.08
C ASN A 251 -11.84 -5.59 11.77
N GLU A 252 -10.66 -4.96 11.82
CA GLU A 252 -9.89 -4.56 10.65
C GLU A 252 -9.34 -5.75 9.87
N SER A 253 -8.69 -6.72 10.53
CA SER A 253 -8.18 -7.93 9.87
C SER A 253 -9.32 -8.76 9.28
N LYS A 254 -10.42 -8.92 10.02
CA LYS A 254 -11.63 -9.60 9.54
C LYS A 254 -12.23 -8.86 8.34
N ARG A 255 -12.37 -7.53 8.43
CA ARG A 255 -12.87 -6.68 7.36
C ARG A 255 -11.98 -6.75 6.13
N TRP A 256 -10.66 -6.78 6.31
CA TRP A 256 -9.71 -6.93 5.21
C TRP A 256 -9.90 -8.28 4.52
N VAL A 257 -9.95 -9.39 5.26
CA VAL A 257 -10.19 -10.73 4.69
C VAL A 257 -11.53 -10.78 3.95
N VAL A 258 -12.61 -10.26 4.54
CA VAL A 258 -13.93 -10.20 3.90
C VAL A 258 -13.90 -9.34 2.63
N THR A 259 -13.18 -8.21 2.66
CA THR A 259 -13.01 -7.33 1.49
C THR A 259 -12.22 -8.02 0.38
N GLN A 260 -11.18 -8.79 0.72
CA GLN A 260 -10.44 -9.60 -0.26
C GLN A 260 -11.32 -10.69 -0.86
N ILE A 261 -12.11 -11.40 -0.05
CA ILE A 261 -13.05 -12.42 -0.54
C ILE A 261 -14.07 -11.80 -1.49
N ALA A 262 -14.63 -10.63 -1.15
CA ALA A 262 -15.59 -9.92 -2.01
C ALA A 262 -14.96 -9.48 -3.33
N ARG A 263 -13.77 -8.87 -3.28
CA ARG A 263 -13.01 -8.46 -4.46
C ARG A 263 -12.68 -9.65 -5.36
N ASN A 264 -12.22 -10.75 -4.78
CA ASN A 264 -11.91 -11.97 -5.50
C ASN A 264 -13.16 -12.61 -6.14
N SER A 265 -14.29 -12.57 -5.45
CA SER A 265 -15.57 -13.04 -6.00
C SER A 265 -15.99 -12.21 -7.20
N GLU A 266 -15.84 -10.89 -7.15
CA GLU A 266 -16.11 -9.99 -8.28
C GLU A 266 -15.17 -10.27 -9.46
N VAL A 267 -13.87 -10.44 -9.19
CA VAL A 267 -12.88 -10.78 -10.22
C VAL A 267 -13.21 -12.12 -10.87
N PHE A 268 -13.50 -13.15 -10.07
CA PHE A 268 -13.88 -14.47 -10.56
C PHE A 268 -15.13 -14.39 -11.45
N TYR A 269 -16.16 -13.69 -10.98
CA TYR A 269 -17.40 -13.49 -11.74
C TYR A 269 -17.14 -12.81 -13.08
N LYS A 270 -16.34 -11.73 -13.10
CA LYS A 270 -15.96 -11.04 -14.36
C LYS A 270 -15.22 -11.95 -15.32
N VAL A 271 -14.24 -12.71 -14.84
CA VAL A 271 -13.48 -13.66 -15.68
C VAL A 271 -14.42 -14.71 -16.30
N MET A 272 -15.33 -15.27 -15.50
CA MET A 272 -16.29 -16.27 -16.00
C MET A 272 -17.29 -15.66 -16.99
N MET A 273 -17.80 -14.45 -16.72
CA MET A 273 -18.72 -13.76 -17.63
C MET A 273 -18.06 -13.38 -18.96
N ASP A 274 -16.82 -12.90 -18.93
CA ASP A 274 -16.04 -12.60 -20.13
C ASP A 274 -15.76 -13.87 -20.96
N TYR A 275 -15.56 -15.01 -20.30
CA TYR A 275 -15.38 -16.29 -20.98
C TYR A 275 -16.67 -16.77 -21.66
N TYR A 276 -17.79 -16.78 -20.94
CA TYR A 276 -19.07 -17.24 -21.48
C TYR A 276 -19.70 -16.28 -22.49
N SER A 277 -19.44 -14.97 -22.40
CA SER A 277 -19.92 -13.99 -23.39
C SER A 277 -19.23 -14.10 -24.75
N LYS A 278 -18.01 -14.67 -24.79
CA LYS A 278 -17.24 -14.86 -26.03
C LYS A 278 -17.56 -16.18 -26.76
N LYS A 279 -18.36 -17.05 -26.15
CA LYS A 279 -18.73 -18.37 -26.66
C LYS A 279 -20.14 -18.36 -27.21
#